data_AF-A0A2N1U3P9-F1
#
_entry.id   AF-A0A2N1U3P9-F1
#
_cell.length_a   1.000
_cell.length_b   1.000
_cell.length_c   1.000
_cell.angle_alpha   90.00
_cell.angle_beta   90.00
_cell.angle_gamma   90.00
#
_symmetry.space_group_name_H-M   'P 1'
#
loop_
_entity.id
_entity.type
_entity.pdbx_description
1 polymer ?
#
loop_
_entity_poly.entity_id
_entity_poly.type
_entity_poly.pdbx_seq_one_letter_code
_entity_poly.pdbx_strand_id
1 'polypeptide(L)'
;MTVHNPSSASDMLIADELVRVRKFLSEKLDCSDERLSAFIDYLQHRQGKMLRASVVLLGGRLSGDITELHIEVAAVVEMIHAATLLHDDVIDDGRSRRG
;
A
#
# COMPACT_ATOMS: atom_id res chain seq x y z
N MET A 1 -14.13 -0.83 12.38
CA MET A 1 -13.38 -2.10 12.41
C MET A 1 -14.01 -3.06 11.42
N THR A 2 -13.66 -2.98 10.14
CA THR A 2 -14.02 -3.99 9.15
C THR A 2 -12.76 -4.76 8.80
N VAL A 3 -12.69 -5.99 9.30
CA VAL A 3 -11.64 -6.96 8.98
C VAL A 3 -11.72 -7.21 7.48
N HIS A 4 -10.66 -6.88 6.75
CA HIS A 4 -10.58 -7.10 5.32
C HIS A 4 -10.67 -8.60 5.06
N ASN A 5 -11.81 -9.05 4.52
CA ASN A 5 -12.03 -10.45 4.19
C ASN A 5 -11.07 -10.83 3.03
N PRO A 6 -10.23 -11.86 3.17
CA PRO A 6 -9.34 -12.30 2.08
C PRO A 6 -10.18 -12.82 0.92
N SER A 7 -10.16 -12.11 -0.21
CA SER A 7 -11.03 -12.38 -1.36
C SER A 7 -10.54 -13.52 -2.27
N SER A 8 -9.36 -14.08 -2.03
CA SER A 8 -8.77 -15.17 -2.81
C SER A 8 -7.97 -16.14 -1.94
N ALA A 9 -7.88 -17.42 -2.36
CA ALA A 9 -7.10 -18.44 -1.65
C ALA A 9 -5.61 -18.08 -1.50
N SER A 10 -5.08 -17.28 -2.43
CA SER A 10 -3.72 -16.71 -2.37
C SER A 10 -3.55 -15.69 -1.25
N ASP A 11 -4.58 -14.90 -0.91
CA ASP A 11 -4.49 -13.91 0.17
C ASP A 11 -4.36 -14.58 1.54
N MET A 12 -4.92 -15.79 1.70
CA MET A 12 -4.75 -16.58 2.93
C MET A 12 -3.31 -17.05 3.14
N LEU A 13 -2.51 -17.20 2.07
CA LEU A 13 -1.12 -17.65 2.19
C LEU A 13 -0.19 -16.57 2.73
N ILE A 14 -0.53 -15.29 2.54
CA ILE A 14 0.32 -14.14 2.87
C ILE A 14 -0.41 -13.14 3.79
N ALA A 15 -1.47 -13.57 4.48
CA ALA A 15 -2.37 -12.69 5.23
C ALA A 15 -1.61 -11.97 6.35
N ASP A 16 -0.78 -12.69 7.09
CA ASP A 16 0.01 -12.15 8.20
C ASP A 16 1.05 -11.15 7.68
N GLU A 17 1.69 -11.47 6.56
CA GLU A 17 2.67 -10.61 5.92
C GLU A 17 2.02 -9.32 5.37
N LEU A 18 0.82 -9.39 4.81
CA LEU A 18 0.06 -8.21 4.39
C LEU A 18 -0.32 -7.31 5.57
N VAL A 19 -0.61 -7.88 6.75
CA VAL A 19 -0.81 -7.10 7.98
C VAL A 19 0.49 -6.37 8.37
N ARG A 20 1.63 -7.05 8.27
CA ARG A 20 2.94 -6.46 8.56
C ARG A 20 3.33 -5.36 7.58
N VAL A 21 3.05 -5.54 6.28
CA VAL A 21 3.25 -4.50 5.26
C VAL A 21 2.41 -3.26 5.59
N ARG A 22 1.13 -3.43 5.95
CA ARG A 22 0.28 -2.30 6.37
C ARG A 22 0.82 -1.57 7.59
N LYS A 23 1.27 -2.33 8.60
CA LYS A 23 1.88 -1.77 9.80
C LYS A 23 3.13 -0.96 9.45
N PHE A 24 4.02 -1.53 8.64
CA PHE A 24 5.25 -0.86 8.20
C PHE A 24 4.93 0.44 7.43
N LEU A 25 3.97 0.40 6.50
CA LEU A 25 3.51 1.60 5.79
C LEU A 25 3.02 2.67 6.77
N SER A 26 2.15 2.31 7.70
CA SER A 26 1.61 3.26 8.69
C SER A 26 2.70 3.89 9.54
N GLU A 27 3.68 3.10 9.99
CA GLU A 27 4.81 3.59 10.80
C GLU A 27 5.74 4.51 10.01
N LYS A 28 5.95 4.25 8.71
CA LYS A 28 6.81 5.09 7.86
C LYS A 28 6.14 6.36 7.38
N LEU A 29 4.82 6.38 7.34
CA LEU A 29 4.01 7.52 6.94
C LEU A 29 3.61 8.41 8.13
N ASP A 30 3.91 8.00 9.37
CA ASP A 30 3.69 8.83 10.54
C ASP A 30 4.64 10.04 10.52
N CYS A 31 4.15 11.15 9.97
CA CYS A 31 4.86 12.39 9.80
C CYS A 31 4.00 13.55 10.31
N SER A 32 4.60 14.45 11.09
CA SER A 32 3.91 15.61 11.67
C SER A 32 3.82 16.81 10.73
N ASP A 33 4.18 16.66 9.45
CA ASP A 33 4.05 17.72 8.45
C ASP A 33 2.61 17.79 7.95
N GLU A 34 1.93 18.88 8.27
CA GLU A 34 0.55 19.15 7.89
C GLU A 34 0.36 19.15 6.36
N ARG A 35 1.41 19.40 5.57
CA ARG A 35 1.37 19.32 4.10
C ARG A 35 1.28 17.89 3.59
N LEU A 36 1.78 16.92 4.37
CA LEU A 36 1.69 15.49 4.06
C LEU A 36 0.41 14.85 4.60
N SER A 37 -0.33 15.53 5.48
CA SER A 37 -1.55 14.98 6.09
C SER A 37 -2.53 14.44 5.06
N ALA A 38 -2.78 15.17 3.98
CA ALA A 38 -3.65 14.74 2.89
C ALA A 38 -3.14 13.48 2.17
N PHE A 39 -1.82 13.34 1.99
CA PHE A 39 -1.21 12.14 1.39
C PHE A 39 -1.28 10.94 2.35
N ILE A 40 -1.04 11.15 3.63
CA ILE A 40 -1.13 10.13 4.68
C ILE A 40 -2.59 9.65 4.81
N ASP A 41 -3.54 10.57 4.86
CA ASP A 41 -4.96 10.26 4.91
C ASP A 41 -5.40 9.51 3.66
N TYR A 42 -4.95 9.93 2.48
CA TYR A 42 -5.22 9.25 1.22
C TYR A 42 -4.73 7.79 1.23
N LEU A 43 -3.54 7.57 1.77
CA LEU A 43 -2.92 6.25 1.94
C LEU A 43 -3.64 5.38 2.97
N GLN A 44 -4.07 5.96 4.09
CA GLN A 44 -4.75 5.24 5.17
C GLN A 44 -6.21 4.89 4.85
N HIS A 45 -6.92 5.77 4.12
CA HIS A 45 -8.36 5.62 3.86
C HIS A 45 -8.69 4.81 2.60
N ARG A 46 -7.73 4.60 1.68
CA ARG A 46 -7.96 3.69 0.56
C ARG A 46 -7.81 2.23 1.02
N GLN A 47 -8.93 1.51 1.02
CA GLN A 47 -8.92 0.04 1.06
C GLN A 47 -8.43 -0.51 -0.28
N GLY A 48 -7.13 -0.44 -0.51
CA GLY A 48 -6.48 -1.12 -1.61
C GLY A 48 -6.47 -2.63 -1.38
N LYS A 49 -6.68 -3.40 -2.45
CA LYS A 49 -6.49 -4.87 -2.45
C LYS A 49 -5.02 -5.29 -2.22
N MET A 50 -4.10 -4.32 -2.08
CA MET A 50 -2.65 -4.52 -1.93
C MET A 50 -2.04 -5.45 -2.97
N LEU A 51 -2.59 -5.45 -4.20
CA LEU A 51 -2.22 -6.43 -5.22
C LEU A 51 -0.72 -6.41 -5.54
N ARG A 52 -0.08 -5.23 -5.50
CA ARG A 52 1.35 -5.12 -5.80
C ARG A 52 2.20 -5.68 -4.65
N ALA A 53 1.88 -5.32 -3.41
CA ALA A 53 2.49 -5.96 -2.24
C ALA A 53 2.28 -7.49 -2.26
N SER A 54 1.08 -7.98 -2.60
CA SER A 54 0.80 -9.41 -2.70
C SER A 54 1.68 -10.11 -3.73
N VAL A 55 1.92 -9.50 -4.90
CA VAL A 55 2.82 -10.07 -5.92
C VAL A 55 4.26 -10.18 -5.41
N VAL A 56 4.76 -9.17 -4.67
CA VAL A 56 6.10 -9.21 -4.07
C VAL A 56 6.21 -10.34 -3.04
N LEU A 57 5.23 -10.44 -2.13
CA LEU A 57 5.22 -11.45 -1.07
C LEU A 57 5.09 -12.87 -1.63
N LEU A 58 4.23 -13.07 -2.62
CA LEU A 58 4.10 -14.37 -3.30
C LEU A 58 5.37 -14.74 -4.07
N GLY A 59 6.03 -13.77 -4.72
CA GLY A 59 7.32 -13.99 -5.38
C GLY A 59 8.42 -14.42 -4.41
N GLY A 60 8.47 -13.78 -3.23
CA GLY A 60 9.36 -14.20 -2.14
C GLY A 60 9.05 -15.62 -1.66
N ARG A 61 7.77 -15.92 -1.43
CA ARG A 61 7.30 -17.23 -0.98
C ARG A 61 7.58 -18.36 -1.98
N LEU A 62 7.54 -18.06 -3.28
CA LEU A 62 7.92 -19.01 -4.33
C LEU A 62 9.43 -19.25 -4.38
N SER A 63 10.23 -18.31 -3.89
CA SER A 63 11.69 -18.37 -3.89
C SER A 63 12.28 -18.91 -2.57
N GLY A 64 11.45 -19.09 -1.54
CA GLY A 64 11.84 -19.54 -0.21
C GLY A 64 10.95 -18.93 0.88
N ASP A 65 11.52 -18.74 2.07
CA ASP A 65 10.79 -18.09 3.17
C ASP A 65 10.68 -16.58 2.95
N ILE A 66 9.56 -16.01 3.39
CA ILE A 66 9.39 -14.56 3.41
C ILE A 66 10.27 -13.99 4.53
N THR A 67 11.09 -13.01 4.17
CA THR A 67 11.99 -12.28 5.08
C THR A 67 11.50 -10.86 5.31
N GLU A 68 12.06 -10.16 6.30
CA GLU A 68 11.77 -8.73 6.53
C GLU A 68 11.96 -7.88 5.27
N LEU A 69 13.00 -8.17 4.47
CA LEU A 69 13.27 -7.43 3.25
C LEU A 69 12.09 -7.51 2.26
N HIS A 70 11.39 -8.64 2.19
CA HIS A 70 10.20 -8.77 1.35
C HIS A 70 9.04 -7.91 1.86
N ILE A 71 8.87 -7.80 3.19
CA ILE A 71 7.88 -6.92 3.81
C ILE A 71 8.20 -5.46 3.48
N GLU A 72 9.46 -5.06 3.65
CA GLU A 72 9.92 -3.69 3.36
C GLU A 72 9.75 -3.33 1.88
N VAL A 73 10.18 -4.21 0.96
CA VAL A 73 10.04 -3.99 -0.48
C VAL A 73 8.57 -3.94 -0.89
N ALA A 74 7.73 -4.85 -0.35
CA ALA A 74 6.29 -4.83 -0.61
C ALA A 74 5.65 -3.51 -0.17
N ALA A 75 6.05 -2.98 0.99
CA ALA A 75 5.60 -1.66 1.47
C ALA A 75 6.08 -0.52 0.56
N VAL A 76 7.35 -0.51 0.15
CA VAL A 76 7.90 0.50 -0.76
C VAL A 76 7.17 0.51 -2.10
N VAL A 77 6.90 -0.66 -2.68
CA VAL A 77 6.17 -0.78 -3.95
C VAL A 77 4.76 -0.22 -3.82
N GLU A 78 4.05 -0.52 -2.73
CA GLU A 78 2.71 0.01 -2.49
C GLU A 78 2.73 1.53 -2.23
N MET A 79 3.78 2.04 -1.56
CA MET A 79 3.98 3.48 -1.34
C MET A 79 4.19 4.22 -2.67
N ILE A 80 5.02 3.68 -3.57
CA ILE A 80 5.23 4.25 -4.92
C ILE A 80 3.91 4.25 -5.69
N HIS A 81 3.14 3.15 -5.61
CA HIS A 81 1.82 3.10 -6.25
C HIS A 81 0.87 4.19 -5.74
N ALA A 82 0.81 4.41 -4.43
CA ALA A 82 -0.03 5.46 -3.88
C ALA A 82 0.44 6.86 -4.29
N ALA A 83 1.76 7.08 -4.38
CA ALA A 83 2.32 8.34 -4.86
C ALA A 83 1.94 8.61 -6.32
N THR A 84 1.90 7.59 -7.19
CA THR A 84 1.45 7.79 -8.58
C THR A 84 -0.04 8.15 -8.64
N LEU A 85 -0.88 7.49 -7.84
CA LEU A 85 -2.31 7.81 -7.80
C LEU A 85 -2.58 9.23 -7.28
N LEU A 86 -1.86 9.67 -6.24
CA LEU A 86 -1.96 11.06 -5.78
C LEU A 86 -1.55 12.02 -6.89
N HIS A 87 -0.46 11.71 -7.60
CA HIS A 87 0.00 12.57 -8.69
C HIS A 87 -1.01 12.65 -9.83
N ASP A 88 -1.63 11.52 -10.19
CA ASP A 88 -2.70 11.43 -11.18
C ASP A 88 -3.92 12.27 -10.75
N ASP A 89 -4.37 12.14 -9.51
CA ASP A 89 -5.51 12.91 -8.97
C ASP A 89 -5.24 14.43 -9.03
N VAL A 90 -4.02 14.88 -8.68
CA VAL A 90 -3.62 16.30 -8.79
C VAL A 90 -3.60 16.77 -10.25
N ILE A 91 -3.13 15.94 -11.18
CA ILE A 91 -3.11 16.26 -12.62
C ILE A 91 -4.55 16.36 -13.15
N ASP A 92 -5.43 15.44 -12.74
CA ASP A 92 -6.81 15.36 -13.21
C ASP A 92 -7.67 16.52 -12.67
N ASP A 93 -7.54 16.88 -11.40
CA ASP A 93 -8.18 18.07 -10.83
C ASP A 93 -7.70 19.37 -11.50
N GLY A 94 -6.43 19.41 -11.92
CA GLY A 94 -5.86 20.51 -12.68
C GLY A 94 -6.44 20.67 -14.08
N ARG A 95 -6.91 19.58 -14.71
CA ARG A 95 -7.52 19.58 -16.05
C ARG A 95 -8.96 20.08 -16.05
N SER A 96 -9.69 19.92 -14.95
CA SER A 96 -11.05 20.48 -14.80
C SER A 96 -11.07 22.00 -14.64
N ARG A 97 -9.92 22.67 -14.44
CA ARG A 97 -9.82 24.11 -14.18
C ARG A 97 -9.49 24.97 -15.42
N ARG A 98 -9.48 24.36 -16.61
CA ARG A 98 -9.43 25.06 -17.91
C ARG A 98 -10.54 24.56 -18.85
N GLY A 99 -11.74 24.41 -18.28
CA GLY A 99 -12.98 24.80 -18.96
C GLY A 99 -13.27 26.26 -18.63
#